data_AF-A0AA38F4Y4-F1
#
_entry.id   AF-A0AA38F4Y4-F1
#
_cell.length_a   1.000
_cell.length_b   1.000
_cell.length_c   1.000
_cell.angle_alpha   90.00
_cell.angle_beta   90.00
_cell.angle_gamma   90.00
#
_symmetry.space_group_name_H-M   'P 1'
#
loop_
_entity.id
_entity.type
_entity.pdbx_description
1 polymer ?
#
loop_
_entity_poly.entity_id
_entity_poly.type
_entity_poly.pdbx_seq_one_letter_code
_entity_poly.pdbx_strand_id
1 'polypeptide(L)'
;DKRLSGTMELMSEGGLKERIIRVGKKLKHPHHSEDALLKDLEETTNCLAMVEQSDKYMIHSLMFQLIKPKIFWHEDVRVKIMVVTCIAEVTRVTTPNLPYSDDIMRDIFEHMVGSFQGLWNVTSPYYSKR
;
A
#
# COMPACT_ATOMS: atom_id res chain seq x y z
N ASP A 1 -7.24 -31.48 -8.21
CA ASP A 1 -7.66 -30.19 -7.65
C ASP A 1 -6.45 -29.36 -7.19
N LYS A 2 -5.65 -28.86 -8.13
CA LYS A 2 -4.47 -28.01 -7.84
C LYS A 2 -4.85 -26.53 -7.72
N ARG A 3 -6.01 -26.15 -8.25
CA ARG A 3 -6.48 -24.78 -8.28
C ARG A 3 -6.97 -24.35 -6.89
N LEU A 4 -7.75 -25.18 -6.19
CA LEU A 4 -8.15 -24.92 -4.80
C LEU A 4 -6.95 -24.95 -3.83
N SER A 5 -6.01 -25.87 -4.03
CA SER A 5 -4.75 -25.93 -3.26
C SER A 5 -3.92 -24.64 -3.38
N GLY A 6 -3.78 -24.08 -4.59
CA GLY A 6 -3.05 -22.83 -4.80
C GLY A 6 -3.75 -21.61 -4.19
N THR A 7 -5.08 -21.58 -4.17
CA THR A 7 -5.84 -20.51 -3.49
C THR A 7 -5.69 -20.59 -1.97
N MET A 8 -5.72 -21.80 -1.39
CA MET A 8 -5.53 -22.00 0.05
C MET A 8 -4.11 -21.65 0.50
N GLU A 9 -3.10 -21.94 -0.34
CA GLU A 9 -1.70 -21.58 -0.07
C GLU A 9 -1.48 -20.06 -0.13
N LEU A 10 -2.14 -19.34 -1.06
CA LEU A 10 -2.12 -17.87 -1.13
C LEU A 10 -2.84 -17.17 0.03
N MET A 11 -3.74 -17.89 0.71
CA MET A 11 -4.45 -17.42 1.92
C MET A 11 -3.73 -17.82 3.21
N SER A 12 -2.66 -18.62 3.14
CA SER A 12 -1.82 -18.95 4.29
C SER A 12 -0.90 -17.80 4.66
N GLU A 13 -0.40 -17.79 5.90
CA GLU A 13 0.57 -16.80 6.38
C GLU A 13 1.86 -16.80 5.54
N GLY A 14 2.33 -17.99 5.14
CA GLY A 14 3.43 -18.15 4.19
C GLY A 14 3.13 -17.41 2.89
N GLY A 15 2.03 -17.79 2.22
CA GLY A 15 1.64 -17.18 0.96
C GLY A 15 1.45 -15.66 1.03
N LEU A 16 0.96 -15.13 2.16
CA LEU A 16 0.89 -13.68 2.40
C LEU A 16 2.29 -13.05 2.44
N LYS A 17 3.24 -13.65 3.15
CA LYS A 17 4.62 -13.17 3.22
C LYS A 17 5.30 -13.12 1.86
N GLU A 18 5.15 -14.17 1.04
CA GLU A 18 5.71 -14.17 -0.32
C GLU A 18 5.10 -13.08 -1.20
N ARG A 19 3.78 -12.85 -1.09
CA ARG A 19 3.09 -11.76 -1.80
C ARG A 19 3.61 -10.39 -1.38
N ILE A 20 3.78 -10.15 -0.08
CA ILE A 20 4.35 -8.92 0.46
C ILE A 20 5.76 -8.67 -0.10
N ILE A 21 6.63 -9.68 -0.07
CA ILE A 21 7.99 -9.59 -0.62
C ILE A 21 7.94 -9.29 -2.12
N ARG A 22 7.01 -9.93 -2.85
CA ARG A 22 6.83 -9.71 -4.29
C ARG A 22 6.42 -8.28 -4.60
N VAL A 23 5.38 -7.75 -3.96
CA VAL A 23 4.94 -6.36 -4.20
C VAL A 23 6.01 -5.36 -3.74
N GLY A 24 6.72 -5.63 -2.63
CA GLY A 24 7.84 -4.80 -2.20
C GLY A 24 8.96 -4.70 -3.25
N LYS A 25 9.29 -5.81 -3.94
CA LYS A 25 10.24 -5.79 -5.06
C LYS A 25 9.74 -4.97 -6.25
N LYS A 26 8.45 -5.06 -6.59
CA LYS A 26 7.84 -4.25 -7.66
C LYS A 26 7.85 -2.76 -7.30
N LEU A 27 7.47 -2.38 -6.08
CA LEU A 27 7.51 -0.99 -5.62
C LEU A 27 8.93 -0.43 -5.51
N LYS A 28 9.94 -1.28 -5.28
CA LYS A 28 11.35 -0.86 -5.34
C LYS A 28 11.75 -0.40 -6.76
N HIS A 29 11.14 -1.00 -7.79
CA HIS A 29 11.38 -0.74 -9.21
C HIS A 29 10.04 -0.55 -9.93
N PRO A 30 9.31 0.55 -9.64
CA PRO A 30 7.93 0.71 -10.08
C PRO A 30 7.83 0.73 -11.61
N HIS A 31 6.73 0.20 -12.13
CA HIS A 31 6.44 0.25 -13.55
C HIS A 31 6.29 1.70 -14.03
N HIS A 32 6.66 1.94 -15.30
CA HIS A 32 6.46 3.25 -15.94
C HIS A 32 4.99 3.53 -16.30
N SER A 33 4.14 2.49 -16.33
CA SER A 33 2.71 2.64 -16.59
C SER A 33 1.95 2.81 -15.28
N GLU A 34 1.13 3.85 -15.21
CA GLU A 34 0.27 4.16 -14.06
C GLU A 34 -0.70 3.02 -13.78
N ASP A 35 -1.32 2.43 -14.80
CA ASP A 35 -2.25 1.32 -14.63
C ASP A 35 -1.58 0.05 -14.09
N ALA A 36 -0.32 -0.19 -14.45
CA ALA A 36 0.46 -1.29 -13.88
C ALA A 36 0.83 -1.02 -12.42
N LEU A 37 1.26 0.22 -12.12
CA LEU A 37 1.57 0.64 -10.75
C LEU A 37 0.32 0.60 -9.84
N LEU A 38 -0.85 1.02 -10.35
CA LEU A 38 -2.12 0.95 -9.63
C LEU A 38 -2.50 -0.48 -9.26
N LYS A 39 -2.27 -1.46 -10.15
CA LYS A 39 -2.50 -2.87 -9.84
C LYS A 39 -1.59 -3.37 -8.73
N ASP A 40 -0.33 -2.95 -8.73
CA ASP A 40 0.61 -3.32 -7.67
C ASP A 40 0.28 -2.66 -6.33
N LEU A 41 -0.20 -1.41 -6.34
CA LEU A 41 -0.65 -0.72 -5.12
C LEU A 41 -1.96 -1.30 -4.57
N GLU A 42 -2.89 -1.72 -5.43
CA GLU A 42 -4.09 -2.45 -5.02
C GLU A 42 -3.73 -3.80 -4.40
N GLU A 43 -2.80 -4.56 -5.02
CA GLU A 43 -2.28 -5.80 -4.44
C GLU A 43 -1.60 -5.55 -3.09
N THR A 44 -0.81 -4.47 -2.99
CA THR A 44 -0.14 -4.06 -1.75
C THR A 44 -1.15 -3.75 -0.65
N THR A 45 -2.19 -2.97 -0.95
CA THR A 45 -3.27 -2.64 -0.01
C THR A 45 -3.94 -3.90 0.51
N ASN A 46 -4.30 -4.83 -0.39
CA ASN A 46 -4.93 -6.09 -0.02
C ASN A 46 -4.03 -6.99 0.84
N CYS A 47 -2.72 -6.98 0.60
CA CYS A 47 -1.78 -7.70 1.48
C CYS A 47 -1.68 -7.04 2.85
N LEU A 48 -1.53 -5.72 2.92
CA LEU A 48 -1.38 -4.99 4.17
C LEU A 48 -2.62 -5.09 5.07
N ALA A 49 -3.82 -5.09 4.48
CA ALA A 49 -5.08 -5.26 5.20
C ALA A 49 -5.19 -6.62 5.92
N MET A 50 -4.46 -7.64 5.47
CA MET A 50 -4.41 -8.95 6.09
C MET A 50 -3.35 -9.07 7.20
N VAL A 51 -2.47 -8.07 7.36
CA VAL A 51 -1.40 -8.11 8.36
C VAL A 51 -1.90 -7.53 9.67
N GLU A 52 -1.68 -8.26 10.76
CA GLU A 52 -1.93 -7.79 12.12
C GLU A 52 -0.69 -7.12 12.73
N GLN A 53 -0.87 -6.37 13.82
CA GLN A 53 0.23 -5.69 14.49
C GLN A 53 1.26 -6.66 15.09
N SER A 54 0.84 -7.88 15.45
CA SER A 54 1.72 -8.99 15.89
C SER A 54 2.76 -9.35 14.83
N ASP A 55 2.42 -9.19 13.56
CA ASP A 55 3.20 -9.67 12.41
C ASP A 55 3.79 -8.55 11.56
N LYS A 56 3.92 -7.34 12.15
CA LYS A 56 4.45 -6.15 11.48
C LYS A 56 5.82 -6.33 10.81
N TYR A 57 6.62 -7.30 11.25
CA TYR A 57 7.92 -7.60 10.64
C TYR A 57 7.78 -8.06 9.17
N MET A 58 6.62 -8.59 8.78
CA MET A 58 6.34 -9.03 7.40
C MET A 58 6.44 -7.88 6.40
N ILE A 59 6.06 -6.67 6.80
CA ILE A 59 5.93 -5.52 5.89
C ILE A 59 7.22 -4.69 5.75
N HIS A 60 8.29 -5.05 6.46
CA HIS A 60 9.58 -4.35 6.39
C HIS A 60 10.13 -4.21 4.97
N SER A 61 9.91 -5.21 4.12
CA SER A 61 10.39 -5.20 2.73
C SER A 61 9.72 -4.13 1.85
N LEU A 62 8.51 -3.69 2.20
CA LEU A 62 7.69 -2.79 1.38
C LEU A 62 7.54 -1.39 1.98
N MET A 63 7.50 -1.24 3.32
CA MET A 63 7.05 0.01 3.97
C MET A 63 7.84 1.26 3.55
N PHE A 64 9.15 1.14 3.33
CA PHE A 64 10.00 2.26 2.88
C PHE A 64 9.98 2.48 1.37
N GLN A 65 9.38 1.58 0.58
CA GLN A 65 9.23 1.81 -0.86
C GLN A 65 8.13 2.85 -1.14
N LEU A 66 7.07 2.88 -0.31
CA LEU A 66 5.94 3.79 -0.48
C LEU A 66 6.30 5.27 -0.31
N ILE A 67 7.31 5.58 0.51
CA ILE A 67 7.81 6.95 0.75
C ILE A 67 8.90 7.38 -0.25
N LYS A 68 9.26 6.52 -1.22
CA LYS A 68 10.26 6.91 -2.22
C LYS A 68 9.69 7.97 -3.15
N PRO A 69 10.50 8.96 -3.58
CA PRO A 69 9.96 10.07 -4.36
C PRO A 69 9.19 9.69 -5.63
N LYS A 70 9.62 8.62 -6.32
CA LYS A 70 8.96 8.11 -7.53
C LYS A 70 7.54 7.58 -7.31
N ILE A 71 7.20 7.22 -6.08
CA ILE A 71 5.88 6.69 -5.70
C ILE A 71 5.11 7.75 -4.91
N PHE A 72 5.74 8.33 -3.89
CA PHE A 72 5.09 9.25 -2.97
C PHE A 72 4.66 10.56 -3.62
N TRP A 73 5.50 11.11 -4.50
CA TRP A 73 5.25 12.38 -5.20
C TRP A 73 4.72 12.20 -6.63
N HIS A 74 4.10 11.04 -6.92
CA HIS A 74 3.62 10.72 -8.26
C HIS A 74 2.54 11.70 -8.73
N GLU A 75 2.53 12.13 -10.00
CA GLU A 75 1.59 13.17 -10.47
C GLU A 75 0.14 12.68 -10.62
N ASP A 76 -0.07 11.43 -11.06
CA ASP A 76 -1.40 10.83 -11.20
C ASP A 76 -2.15 10.74 -9.85
N VAL A 77 -3.32 11.38 -9.79
CA VAL A 77 -4.16 11.45 -8.58
C VAL A 77 -4.63 10.08 -8.08
N ARG A 78 -4.88 9.12 -8.98
CA ARG A 78 -5.29 7.75 -8.63
C ARG A 78 -4.15 7.07 -7.89
N VAL A 79 -2.92 7.25 -8.36
CA VAL A 79 -1.71 6.71 -7.71
C VAL A 79 -1.54 7.32 -6.34
N LYS A 80 -1.67 8.66 -6.19
CA LYS A 80 -1.57 9.34 -4.89
C LYS A 80 -2.55 8.77 -3.85
N ILE A 81 -3.82 8.61 -4.23
CA ILE A 81 -4.85 8.03 -3.33
C ILE A 81 -4.43 6.64 -2.89
N MET A 82 -4.03 5.78 -3.83
CA MET A 82 -3.64 4.40 -3.51
C MET A 82 -2.37 4.32 -2.65
N VAL A 83 -1.41 5.22 -2.84
CA VAL A 83 -0.22 5.33 -1.98
C VAL A 83 -0.61 5.73 -0.57
N VAL A 84 -1.48 6.74 -0.41
CA VAL A 84 -2.03 7.13 0.89
C VAL A 84 -2.76 5.96 1.56
N THR A 85 -3.59 5.22 0.83
CA THR A 85 -4.28 4.03 1.36
C THR A 85 -3.28 2.99 1.86
N CYS A 86 -2.22 2.71 1.11
CA CYS A 86 -1.18 1.79 1.55
C CYS A 86 -0.46 2.29 2.81
N ILE A 87 -0.13 3.58 2.89
CA ILE A 87 0.56 4.18 4.04
C ILE A 87 -0.34 4.18 5.29
N ALA A 88 -1.65 4.38 5.14
CA ALA A 88 -2.61 4.25 6.24
C ALA A 88 -2.59 2.83 6.83
N GLU A 89 -2.55 1.80 6.00
CA GLU A 89 -2.40 0.42 6.48
C GLU A 89 -1.04 0.14 7.12
N VAL A 90 0.07 0.65 6.56
CA VAL A 90 1.38 0.56 7.21
C VAL A 90 1.33 1.21 8.59
N THR A 91 0.69 2.38 8.71
CA THR A 91 0.52 3.09 9.98
C THR A 91 -0.26 2.22 10.96
N ARG A 92 -1.42 1.68 10.57
CA ARG A 92 -2.23 0.76 11.40
C ARG A 92 -1.42 -0.43 11.92
N VAL A 93 -0.64 -1.06 11.06
CA VAL A 93 0.17 -2.26 11.38
C VAL A 93 1.35 -1.93 12.30
N THR A 94 1.93 -0.73 12.17
CA THR A 94 3.16 -0.37 12.89
C THR A 94 2.91 0.37 14.20
N THR A 95 1.71 0.95 14.41
CA THR A 95 1.37 1.58 15.68
C THR A 95 1.59 0.62 16.87
N PRO A 96 2.05 1.11 18.04
CA PRO A 96 2.34 2.51 18.35
C PRO A 96 3.71 3.02 17.86
N ASN A 97 4.53 2.16 17.24
CA ASN A 97 5.92 2.47 16.86
C ASN A 97 6.02 2.70 15.35
N LEU A 98 5.75 3.92 14.91
CA LEU A 98 5.77 4.30 13.50
C LEU A 98 7.16 4.08 12.87
N PRO A 99 7.24 3.64 11.61
CA PRO A 99 8.50 3.36 10.93
C PRO A 99 9.15 4.63 10.34
N TYR A 100 8.44 5.77 10.35
CA TYR A 100 8.85 7.01 9.70
C TYR A 100 9.21 8.08 10.73
N SER A 101 10.16 8.95 10.37
CA SER A 101 10.49 10.13 11.20
C SER A 101 9.35 11.15 11.20
N ASP A 102 9.37 12.06 12.17
CA ASP A 102 8.36 13.13 12.29
C ASP A 102 8.21 13.96 11.01
N ASP A 103 9.31 14.35 10.38
CA ASP A 103 9.29 15.10 9.12
C ASP A 103 8.56 14.34 7.99
N ILE A 104 8.82 13.03 7.86
CA ILE A 104 8.16 12.18 6.86
C ILE A 104 6.67 12.01 7.22
N MET A 105 6.35 11.89 8.51
CA MET A 105 4.96 11.79 8.96
C MET A 105 4.17 13.07 8.65
N ARG A 106 4.78 14.25 8.77
CA ARG A 106 4.14 15.52 8.37
C ARG A 106 3.81 15.53 6.88
N ASP A 107 4.76 15.17 6.02
CA ASP A 107 4.52 15.08 4.58
C ASP A 107 3.41 14.06 4.27
N ILE A 108 3.41 12.90 4.94
CA ILE A 108 2.38 11.87 4.81
C ILE A 108 1.01 12.46 5.16
N PHE A 109 0.85 13.12 6.30
CA PHE A 109 -0.44 13.68 6.70
C PHE A 109 -0.94 14.76 5.74
N GLU A 110 -0.04 15.60 5.22
CA GLU A 110 -0.38 16.56 4.17
C GLU A 110 -0.92 15.86 2.91
N HIS A 111 -0.32 14.74 2.49
CA HIS A 111 -0.81 13.93 1.36
C HIS A 111 -2.14 13.26 1.66
N MET A 112 -2.33 12.76 2.89
CA MET A 112 -3.59 12.16 3.31
C MET A 112 -4.72 13.17 3.21
N VAL A 113 -4.55 14.35 3.81
CA VAL A 113 -5.55 15.43 3.74
C VAL A 113 -5.79 15.87 2.29
N GLY A 114 -4.73 15.96 1.48
CA GLY A 114 -4.84 16.27 0.04
C GLY A 114 -5.67 15.25 -0.74
N SER A 115 -5.61 13.95 -0.38
CA SER A 115 -6.36 12.89 -1.05
C SER A 115 -7.88 12.99 -0.85
N PHE A 116 -8.34 13.73 0.17
CA PHE A 116 -9.76 14.03 0.39
C PHE A 116 -10.32 15.05 -0.63
N GLN A 117 -9.46 15.71 -1.41
CA GLN A 117 -9.93 16.56 -2.50
C GLN A 117 -10.73 15.73 -3.51
N GLY A 118 -11.98 16.12 -3.75
CA GLY A 118 -12.86 15.40 -4.68
C GLY A 118 -13.82 14.41 -4.02
N LEU A 119 -13.98 14.43 -2.69
CA LEU A 119 -15.02 13.66 -1.98
C LEU A 119 -16.46 14.01 -2.42
N TRP A 120 -16.68 15.10 -3.14
CA TRP A 120 -17.99 15.37 -3.75
C TRP A 120 -18.29 14.42 -4.93
N ASN A 121 -17.27 13.79 -5.53
CA ASN A 121 -17.42 12.90 -6.68
C ASN A 121 -17.62 11.43 -6.24
N VAL A 122 -18.84 11.14 -5.77
CA VAL A 122 -19.23 9.81 -5.26
C VAL A 122 -19.27 8.71 -6.32
N THR A 123 -19.23 9.05 -7.61
CA THR A 123 -19.21 8.07 -8.71
C THR A 123 -17.79 7.62 -9.10
N SER A 124 -16.75 8.23 -8.51
CA SER A 124 -15.38 7.83 -8.74
C SER A 124 -15.13 6.41 -8.23
N PRO A 125 -14.41 5.55 -8.98
CA PRO A 125 -14.03 4.22 -8.50
C PRO A 125 -13.09 4.25 -7.29
N TYR A 126 -12.49 5.41 -6.98
CA TYR A 126 -11.62 5.61 -5.83
C TYR A 126 -12.33 6.29 -4.65
N TYR A 127 -13.64 6.55 -4.73
CA TYR A 127 -14.37 7.24 -3.67
C TYR A 127 -14.23 6.55 -2.31
N SER A 128 -14.32 5.21 -2.26
CA SER A 128 -14.17 4.42 -1.02
C SER A 128 -12.74 4.33 -0.49
N LYS A 129 -11.75 4.79 -1.26
CA LYS A 129 -10.32 4.81 -0.89
C LYS A 129 -9.86 6.20 -0.44
N ARG A 130 -10.69 7.22 -0.65
CA ARG A 130 -10.50 8.59 -0.14
C ARG A 130 -11.03 8.68 1.28
#